data_AF-A0A6H1Q375-F1
#
_entry.id   AF-A0A6H1Q375-F1
#
_cell.length_a   1.000
_cell.length_b   1.000
_cell.length_c   1.000
_cell.angle_alpha   90.00
_cell.angle_beta   90.00
_cell.angle_gamma   90.00
#
_symmetry.space_group_name_H-M   'P 1'
#
loop_
_entity.id
_entity.type
_entity.pdbx_description
1 polymer ?
#
loop_
_entity_poly.entity_id
_entity_poly.type
_entity_poly.pdbx_seq_one_letter_code
_entity_poly.pdbx_strand_id
1 'polypeptide(L)'
;MPKDSLKTRLEIAKNKLSKKNLYKNEEVPSSIGTAFKLSTELVSAVAVGTIIGFILDKTFGTKPWLILIFFFVGVVAGIINVFRSAKNMQK
;
A
#
# COMPACT_ATOMS: atom_id res chain seq x y z
N MET A 1 -45.36 -10.94 26.50
CA MET A 1 -43.89 -10.83 26.62
C MET A 1 -43.29 -10.43 25.27
N PRO A 2 -42.84 -9.17 25.07
CA PRO A 2 -42.25 -8.67 23.81
C PRO A 2 -40.72 -8.86 23.71
N LYS A 3 -40.07 -9.41 24.75
CA LYS A 3 -38.60 -9.50 24.84
C LYS A 3 -38.00 -10.55 23.87
N ASP A 4 -38.82 -11.51 23.43
CA ASP A 4 -38.35 -12.65 22.66
C ASP A 4 -38.15 -12.29 21.18
N SER A 5 -39.02 -11.47 20.59
CA SER A 5 -38.88 -11.02 19.20
C SER A 5 -37.65 -10.12 19.00
N LEU A 6 -37.29 -9.32 20.00
CA LEU A 6 -36.09 -8.48 19.97
C LEU A 6 -34.82 -9.34 20.01
N LYS A 7 -34.81 -10.38 20.85
CA LYS A 7 -33.71 -11.35 20.94
C LYS A 7 -33.55 -12.12 19.63
N THR A 8 -34.65 -12.60 19.04
CA THR A 8 -34.61 -13.29 17.74
C THR A 8 -34.01 -12.41 16.65
N ARG A 9 -34.40 -11.14 16.57
CA ARG A 9 -33.85 -10.20 15.58
C ARG A 9 -32.37 -9.89 15.83
N LEU A 10 -31.98 -9.73 17.09
CA LEU A 10 -30.59 -9.52 17.48
C LEU A 10 -29.72 -10.73 17.12
N GLU A 11 -30.25 -11.93 17.35
CA GLU A 11 -29.58 -13.19 17.05
C GLU A 11 -29.43 -13.42 15.54
N ILE A 12 -30.47 -13.12 14.75
CA ILE A 12 -30.40 -13.14 13.28
C ILE A 12 -29.35 -12.15 12.77
N ALA A 13 -29.33 -10.92 13.29
CA ALA A 13 -28.35 -9.91 12.90
C ALA A 13 -26.92 -10.32 13.28
N LYS A 14 -26.74 -10.86 14.51
CA LYS A 14 -25.45 -11.37 14.99
C LYS A 14 -24.97 -12.56 14.15
N ASN A 15 -25.85 -13.48 13.79
CA ASN A 15 -25.50 -14.65 12.99
C ASN A 15 -25.17 -14.26 11.53
N LYS A 16 -25.87 -13.27 10.97
CA LYS A 16 -25.55 -12.70 9.65
C LYS A 16 -24.21 -11.97 9.63
N LEU A 17 -23.89 -11.23 10.69
CA LEU A 17 -22.58 -10.59 10.90
C LEU A 17 -21.47 -11.63 11.13
N SER A 18 -21.74 -12.69 11.89
CA SER A 18 -20.80 -13.78 12.12
C SER A 18 -20.50 -14.50 10.80
N LYS A 19 -21.52 -14.90 10.04
CA LYS A 19 -21.36 -15.52 8.72
C LYS A 19 -20.66 -14.60 7.72
N LYS A 20 -20.96 -13.29 7.73
CA LYS A 20 -20.26 -12.29 6.92
C LYS A 20 -18.79 -12.14 7.34
N ASN A 21 -18.47 -12.15 8.64
CA ASN A 21 -17.09 -12.10 9.12
C ASN A 21 -16.31 -13.38 8.81
N LEU A 22 -16.95 -14.56 8.87
CA LEU A 22 -16.35 -15.82 8.45
C LEU A 22 -16.03 -15.82 6.96
N TYR A 23 -16.91 -15.30 6.10
CA TYR A 23 -16.65 -15.12 4.67
C TYR A 23 -15.63 -14.00 4.37
N LYS A 24 -15.59 -12.95 5.19
CA LYS A 24 -14.67 -11.81 5.05
C LYS A 24 -13.24 -12.13 5.50
N ASN A 25 -13.05 -13.14 6.36
CA ASN A 25 -11.71 -13.66 6.69
C ASN A 25 -11.13 -14.55 5.59
N GLU A 26 -11.92 -14.92 4.58
CA GLU A 26 -11.45 -15.56 3.33
C GLU A 26 -11.39 -14.58 2.15
N GLU A 27 -11.52 -13.26 2.38
CA GLU A 27 -11.05 -12.29 1.40
C GLU A 27 -9.52 -12.32 1.43
N VAL A 28 -8.94 -13.21 0.62
CA VAL A 28 -7.52 -13.21 0.29
C VAL A 28 -7.14 -11.75 0.01
N PRO A 29 -6.16 -11.15 0.73
CA PRO A 29 -5.77 -9.77 0.49
C PRO A 29 -5.52 -9.62 -1.00
N SER A 30 -6.28 -8.74 -1.66
CA SER A 30 -6.33 -8.72 -3.12
C SER A 30 -4.91 -8.63 -3.67
N SER A 31 -4.44 -9.67 -4.36
CA SER A 31 -3.08 -9.72 -4.88
C SER A 31 -2.79 -8.53 -5.80
N ILE A 32 -3.83 -8.03 -6.48
CA ILE A 32 -3.82 -6.80 -7.29
C ILE A 32 -3.56 -5.56 -6.43
N GLY A 33 -4.27 -5.38 -5.31
CA GLY A 33 -4.08 -4.21 -4.44
C GLY A 33 -2.68 -4.18 -3.82
N THR A 34 -2.16 -5.34 -3.43
CA THR A 34 -0.78 -5.49 -2.98
C THR A 34 0.22 -5.16 -4.08
N ALA A 35 0.08 -5.76 -5.28
CA ALA A 35 0.97 -5.50 -6.40
C ALA A 35 0.95 -4.02 -6.79
N PHE A 36 -0.22 -3.38 -6.80
CA PHE A 36 -0.37 -1.96 -7.08
C PHE A 36 0.30 -1.09 -6.02
N LYS A 37 0.17 -1.43 -4.74
CA LYS A 37 0.87 -0.73 -3.65
C LYS A 37 2.38 -0.82 -3.80
N LEU A 38 2.92 -2.01 -4.05
CA LEU A 38 4.37 -2.18 -4.24
C LEU A 38 4.86 -1.42 -5.48
N SER A 39 4.09 -1.44 -6.57
CA SER A 39 4.40 -0.70 -7.80
C SER A 39 4.41 0.82 -7.56
N THR A 40 3.41 1.34 -6.84
CA THR A 40 3.31 2.78 -6.54
C THR A 40 4.35 3.23 -5.53
N GLU A 41 4.74 2.41 -4.54
CA GLU A 41 5.87 2.68 -3.64
C GLU A 41 7.18 2.83 -4.41
N LEU A 42 7.44 1.94 -5.38
CA LEU A 42 8.63 2.04 -6.23
C LEU A 42 8.59 3.28 -7.13
N VAL A 43 7.49 3.46 -7.88
CA VAL A 43 7.37 4.56 -8.84
C VAL A 43 7.40 5.93 -8.15
N SER A 44 6.77 6.06 -6.99
CA SER A 44 6.77 7.32 -6.23
C SER A 44 8.18 7.69 -5.74
N ALA A 45 8.95 6.73 -5.22
CA ALA A 45 10.33 6.98 -4.80
C ALA A 45 11.23 7.44 -5.97
N VAL A 46 11.13 6.77 -7.12
CA VAL A 46 11.89 7.13 -8.33
C VAL A 46 11.45 8.49 -8.87
N ALA A 47 10.15 8.75 -8.92
CA ALA A 47 9.62 10.02 -9.41
C ALA A 47 10.08 11.20 -8.54
N VAL A 48 9.97 11.06 -7.21
CA VAL A 48 10.43 12.09 -6.27
C VAL A 48 11.94 12.32 -6.39
N GLY A 49 12.75 11.25 -6.43
CA GLY A 49 14.20 11.37 -6.64
C GLY A 49 14.55 12.09 -7.94
N THR A 50 13.91 11.70 -9.05
CA THR A 50 14.13 12.30 -10.37
C THR A 50 13.72 13.78 -10.41
N ILE A 51 12.58 14.14 -9.80
CA ILE A 51 12.12 15.54 -9.72
C ILE A 51 13.10 16.38 -8.91
N ILE A 52 13.55 15.87 -7.76
CA ILE A 52 14.56 16.54 -6.93
C ILE A 52 15.85 16.73 -7.75
N GLY A 53 16.35 15.65 -8.34
CA GLY A 53 17.53 15.69 -9.21
C GLY A 53 17.39 16.73 -10.32
N PHE A 54 16.22 16.83 -10.97
CA PHE A 54 15.96 17.79 -12.04
C PHE A 54 15.97 19.24 -11.57
N ILE A 55 15.39 19.51 -10.39
CA ILE A 55 15.40 20.84 -9.79
C ILE A 55 16.84 21.23 -9.47
N LEU A 56 17.61 20.35 -8.81
CA LEU A 56 19.01 20.62 -8.48
C LEU A 56 19.87 20.82 -9.73
N ASP A 57 19.71 19.96 -10.72
CA ASP A 57 20.43 20.09 -11.99
C ASP A 57 20.10 21.41 -12.71
N LYS A 58 18.87 21.93 -12.55
CA LYS A 58 18.48 23.24 -13.08
C LYS A 58 19.11 24.39 -12.29
N THR A 59 19.22 24.28 -10.96
CA THR A 59 19.79 25.33 -10.12
C THR A 59 21.31 25.40 -10.21
N PHE A 60 21.99 24.26 -10.32
CA PHE A 60 23.45 24.16 -10.36
C PHE A 60 24.02 24.09 -11.79
N GLY A 61 23.18 23.92 -12.82
CA GLY A 61 23.63 23.80 -14.21
C GLY A 61 24.33 22.48 -14.52
N THR A 62 24.19 21.47 -13.66
CA THR A 62 24.89 20.17 -13.75
C THR A 62 24.16 19.13 -14.61
N LYS A 63 23.17 19.54 -15.42
CA LYS A 63 22.33 18.64 -16.23
C LYS A 63 23.16 17.71 -17.13
N PRO A 64 22.92 16.37 -17.14
CA PRO A 64 21.94 15.60 -16.38
C PRO A 64 22.54 14.78 -15.20
N TRP A 65 23.61 15.26 -14.56
CA TRP A 65 24.41 14.46 -13.63
C TRP A 65 23.69 14.20 -12.30
N LEU A 66 23.06 15.22 -11.68
CA LEU A 66 22.33 15.03 -10.43
C LEU A 66 21.02 14.28 -10.65
N ILE A 67 20.33 14.49 -11.78
CA ILE A 67 19.18 13.65 -12.15
C ILE A 67 19.57 12.17 -12.14
N LEU A 68 20.70 11.82 -12.75
CA LEU A 68 21.14 10.43 -12.85
C LEU A 68 21.43 9.82 -11.47
N ILE A 69 22.13 10.56 -10.62
CA ILE A 69 22.44 10.12 -9.25
C ILE A 69 21.17 9.95 -8.42
N PHE A 70 20.32 10.97 -8.39
CA PHE A 70 19.08 10.92 -7.61
C PHE A 70 18.07 9.90 -8.15
N PHE A 71 18.11 9.59 -9.45
CA PHE A 71 17.35 8.49 -10.02
C PHE A 71 17.78 7.15 -9.40
N PHE A 72 19.08 6.83 -9.39
CA PHE A 72 19.57 5.59 -8.77
C PHE A 72 19.30 5.54 -7.26
N VAL A 73 19.46 6.66 -6.56
CA VAL A 73 19.10 6.77 -5.14
C VAL A 73 17.61 6.48 -4.94
N GLY A 74 16.74 7.06 -5.77
CA GLY A 74 15.29 6.82 -5.75
C GLY A 74 14.92 5.36 -6.01
N VAL A 75 15.59 4.72 -6.98
CA VAL A 75 15.41 3.28 -7.28
C VAL A 75 15.81 2.43 -6.07
N VAL A 76 17.00 2.65 -5.50
CA VAL A 76 17.48 1.89 -4.34
C VAL A 76 16.55 2.08 -3.14
N ALA A 77 16.15 3.32 -2.85
CA ALA A 77 15.21 3.62 -1.77
C ALA A 77 13.84 2.95 -1.99
N GLY A 78 13.30 3.00 -3.21
CA GLY A 78 12.04 2.37 -3.58
C GLY A 78 12.09 0.85 -3.41
N ILE A 79 13.16 0.20 -3.88
CA ILE A 79 13.38 -1.23 -3.72
C ILE A 79 13.44 -1.62 -2.23
N ILE A 80 14.19 -0.87 -1.41
CA ILE A 80 14.28 -1.12 0.04
C ILE A 80 12.89 -0.99 0.70
N ASN A 81 12.09 0.00 0.30
CA ASN A 81 10.75 0.19 0.85
C ASN A 81 9.80 -0.95 0.46
N VAL A 82 9.81 -1.36 -0.81
CA VAL A 82 9.03 -2.49 -1.33
C VAL A 82 9.38 -3.78 -0.59
N PHE A 83 10.66 -4.09 -0.42
CA PHE A 83 11.09 -5.27 0.34
C PHE A 83 10.65 -5.22 1.80
N ARG A 84 10.72 -4.04 2.44
CA ARG A 84 10.22 -3.87 3.81
C ARG A 84 8.71 -4.05 3.88
N SER A 85 7.97 -3.54 2.90
CA SER A 85 6.51 -3.70 2.78
C SER A 85 6.14 -5.17 2.62
N ALA A 86 6.83 -5.91 1.74
CA ALA A 86 6.63 -7.34 1.52
C ALA A 86 6.96 -8.18 2.78
N LYS A 87 8.07 -7.87 3.47
CA LYS A 87 8.47 -8.57 4.71
C LYS A 87 7.45 -8.37 5.84
N ASN A 88 6.87 -7.18 5.95
CA ASN A 88 5.83 -6.89 6.94
C ASN A 88 4.50 -7.60 6.63
N MET A 89 4.26 -7.97 5.37
CA MET A 89 3.06 -8.74 4.99
C MET A 89 3.20 -10.24 5.27
N GLN A 90 4.43 -10.75 5.40
CA GLN A 90 4.71 -12.16 5.72
C GLN A 90 4.78 -12.45 7.23
N LYS A 91 4.70 -11.43 8.09
CA LYS A 91 4.72 -11.55 9.54
C LYS A 91 3.31 -11.36 10.11
#